data_AF-A0A1N7GQ31-F1
#
_entry.id   AF-A0A1N7GQ31-F1
#
_cell.length_a   1.000
_cell.length_b   1.000
_cell.length_c   1.000
_cell.angle_alpha   90.00
_cell.angle_beta   90.00
_cell.angle_gamma   90.00
#
_symmetry.space_group_name_H-M   'P 1'
#
loop_
_entity.id
_entity.type
_entity.pdbx_description
1 polymer ?
#
loop_
_entity_poly.entity_id
_entity_poly.type
_entity_poly.pdbx_seq_one_letter_code
_entity_poly.pdbx_strand_id
1 'polypeptide(L)'
;MLQYGIIIYIQTSLDASSPETPRRQRRGAISNPPRASPSATVALEISLLTVCGCVKTQNQNMDLKKYQSKLIGSEDERAVSPVIGVILMVAITVILAAVIAAFVLDLGDSMGDGNVNAGVSSDVSNSDGEVTLSVETMGDADYFRLGGDVVSGDEANLEGNLDATGDTVTLTLADNTGSINNNPGSGVQALNEQEGEANIVAVDGDSETVVGSFEWDFEDDVYDP
;
A
#
# COMPACT_ATOMS: atom_id res chain seq x y z
N MET A 1 -21.61 16.89 29.47
CA MET A 1 -20.86 16.01 28.55
C MET A 1 -21.72 14.79 28.26
N LEU A 2 -22.54 14.84 27.21
CA LEU A 2 -23.25 13.66 26.71
C LEU A 2 -22.37 13.03 25.65
N GLN A 3 -21.76 11.91 26.01
CA GLN A 3 -20.83 11.15 25.17
C GLN A 3 -21.68 10.30 24.22
N TYR A 4 -21.92 10.79 23.01
CA TYR A 4 -22.55 10.02 21.94
C TYR A 4 -21.48 9.12 21.32
N GLY A 5 -21.33 7.90 21.86
CA GLY A 5 -20.52 6.85 21.26
C GLY A 5 -21.30 6.15 20.14
N ILE A 6 -20.83 6.28 18.90
CA ILE A 6 -21.29 5.45 17.78
C ILE A 6 -20.61 4.09 17.95
N ILE A 7 -21.37 3.08 18.36
CA ILE A 7 -20.90 1.68 18.41
C ILE A 7 -21.17 1.07 17.03
N ILE A 8 -20.11 0.89 16.24
CA ILE A 8 -20.16 0.22 14.95
C ILE A 8 -20.11 -1.29 15.20
N TYR A 9 -21.24 -1.98 15.01
CA TYR A 9 -21.28 -3.44 14.99
C TYR A 9 -20.95 -3.93 13.58
N ILE A 10 -19.78 -4.54 13.39
CA ILE A 10 -19.42 -5.25 12.17
C ILE A 10 -19.94 -6.68 12.32
N GLN A 11 -21.11 -6.97 11.78
CA GLN A 11 -21.64 -8.33 11.69
C GLN A 11 -21.07 -8.97 10.43
N THR A 12 -20.02 -9.77 10.54
CA THR A 12 -19.54 -10.59 9.42
C THR A 12 -20.51 -11.76 9.22
N SER A 13 -21.36 -11.69 8.19
CA SER A 13 -22.15 -12.83 7.72
C SER A 13 -21.21 -13.83 7.04
N LEU A 14 -20.73 -14.81 7.80
CA LEU A 14 -20.09 -16.00 7.24
C LEU A 14 -21.18 -16.86 6.58
N ASP A 15 -21.31 -16.70 5.26
CA ASP A 15 -22.13 -17.61 4.44
C ASP A 15 -21.40 -18.97 4.39
N ALA A 16 -21.80 -19.87 5.27
CA ALA A 16 -21.27 -21.23 5.33
C ALA A 16 -21.82 -22.04 4.15
N SER A 17 -21.11 -21.98 3.01
CA SER A 17 -21.29 -22.90 1.88
C SER A 17 -21.07 -24.34 2.36
N SER A 18 -22.15 -25.11 2.45
CA SER A 18 -22.18 -26.54 2.77
C SER A 18 -21.35 -27.35 1.75
N PRO A 19 -20.50 -28.30 2.17
CA PRO A 19 -19.80 -29.17 1.23
C PRO A 19 -20.73 -30.28 0.71
N GLU A 20 -21.08 -30.22 -0.58
CA GLU A 20 -21.68 -31.35 -1.29
C GLU A 20 -20.69 -32.53 -1.37
N THR A 21 -21.17 -33.72 -1.00
CA THR A 21 -20.45 -34.99 -1.15
C THR A 21 -20.26 -35.36 -2.63
N PRO A 22 -19.08 -35.85 -3.07
CA PRO A 22 -18.85 -36.14 -4.48
C PRO A 22 -19.51 -37.45 -4.92
N ARG A 23 -20.45 -37.38 -5.87
CA ARG A 23 -20.92 -38.56 -6.63
C ARG A 23 -19.88 -38.95 -7.68
N ARG A 24 -19.41 -40.20 -7.60
CA ARG A 24 -18.65 -40.90 -8.64
C ARG A 24 -19.35 -40.82 -10.00
N GLN A 25 -18.74 -40.18 -11.01
CA GLN A 25 -18.89 -40.59 -12.41
C GLN A 25 -17.59 -40.42 -13.20
N ARG A 26 -17.42 -41.37 -14.14
CA ARG A 26 -16.21 -41.70 -14.89
C ARG A 26 -16.07 -40.87 -16.17
N ARG A 27 -14.81 -40.79 -16.64
CA ARG A 27 -14.32 -40.51 -18.02
C ARG A 27 -14.26 -39.04 -18.48
N GLY A 28 -13.04 -38.49 -18.40
CA GLY A 28 -12.27 -37.94 -19.52
C GLY A 28 -12.87 -36.85 -20.40
N ALA A 29 -12.54 -35.59 -20.10
CA ALA A 29 -12.07 -34.56 -21.04
C ALA A 29 -11.58 -33.35 -20.22
N ILE A 30 -10.40 -32.84 -20.53
CA ILE A 30 -9.76 -31.69 -19.89
C ILE A 30 -10.34 -30.42 -20.53
N SER A 31 -11.12 -29.67 -19.77
CA SER A 31 -11.42 -28.26 -20.03
C SER A 31 -11.36 -27.52 -18.69
N ASN A 32 -10.44 -26.58 -18.56
CA ASN A 32 -10.21 -25.80 -17.35
C ASN A 32 -11.49 -25.09 -16.90
N PRO A 33 -11.87 -25.13 -15.61
CA PRO A 33 -12.96 -24.32 -15.09
C PRO A 33 -12.53 -22.85 -14.97
N PRO A 34 -13.45 -21.88 -15.10
CA PRO A 34 -13.12 -20.47 -14.92
C PRO A 34 -12.75 -20.17 -13.47
N ARG A 35 -11.68 -19.41 -13.30
CA ARG A 35 -11.16 -18.87 -12.03
C ARG A 35 -12.18 -17.89 -11.47
N ALA A 36 -13.05 -18.36 -10.56
CA ALA A 36 -13.92 -17.49 -9.79
C ALA A 36 -13.08 -16.75 -8.73
N SER A 37 -12.88 -15.45 -8.92
CA SER A 37 -12.34 -14.56 -7.89
C SER A 37 -13.42 -14.31 -6.82
N PRO A 38 -13.13 -14.41 -5.52
CA PRO A 38 -14.03 -13.91 -4.50
C PRO A 38 -13.91 -12.39 -4.46
N SER A 39 -14.81 -11.68 -5.15
CA SER A 39 -15.07 -10.26 -4.86
C SER A 39 -15.78 -10.19 -3.52
N ALA A 40 -15.02 -9.96 -2.44
CA ALA A 40 -15.56 -9.63 -1.13
C ALA A 40 -16.21 -8.24 -1.20
N THR A 41 -17.45 -8.17 -1.67
CA THR A 41 -18.25 -6.94 -1.60
C THR A 41 -18.74 -6.79 -0.16
N VAL A 42 -18.05 -5.96 0.62
CA VAL A 42 -18.44 -5.59 1.99
C VAL A 42 -19.67 -4.68 1.90
N ALA A 43 -20.85 -5.27 2.06
CA ALA A 43 -22.10 -4.52 2.18
C ALA A 43 -22.19 -3.88 3.57
N LEU A 44 -22.00 -2.56 3.64
CA LEU A 44 -22.06 -1.78 4.87
C LEU A 44 -23.52 -1.36 5.13
N GLU A 45 -24.33 -2.25 5.72
CA GLU A 45 -25.70 -1.89 6.11
C GLU A 45 -25.69 -1.08 7.41
N ILE A 46 -25.85 0.24 7.28
CA ILE A 46 -26.08 1.15 8.40
C ILE A 46 -27.55 1.03 8.82
N SER A 47 -27.84 0.15 9.77
CA SER A 47 -29.17 0.06 10.38
C SER A 47 -29.40 1.22 11.36
N LEU A 48 -30.05 2.29 10.90
CA LEU A 48 -30.68 3.27 11.79
C LEU A 48 -31.91 2.62 12.44
N LEU A 49 -31.78 2.21 13.70
CA LEU A 49 -32.91 1.89 14.56
C LEU A 49 -33.79 3.14 14.72
N THR A 50 -34.83 3.23 13.90
CA THR A 50 -35.95 4.13 14.14
C THR A 50 -36.76 3.55 15.29
N VAL A 51 -36.62 4.13 16.49
CA VAL A 51 -37.49 3.84 17.63
C VAL A 51 -38.90 4.26 17.24
N CYS A 52 -39.69 3.30 16.78
CA CYS A 52 -41.12 3.45 16.55
C CYS A 52 -41.81 3.68 17.90
N GLY A 53 -41.92 4.96 18.28
CA GLY A 53 -42.64 5.40 19.47
C GLY A 53 -44.12 5.06 19.37
N CYS A 54 -44.55 4.05 20.12
CA CYS A 54 -45.96 3.75 20.35
C CYS A 54 -46.51 4.73 21.40
N VAL A 55 -46.97 5.92 20.99
CA VAL A 55 -47.66 6.87 21.88
C VAL A 55 -49.17 6.74 21.70
N LYS A 56 -49.78 6.19 22.73
CA LYS A 56 -51.21 6.03 22.95
C LYS A 56 -51.88 7.42 22.97
N THR A 57 -52.72 7.71 21.98
CA THR A 57 -53.55 8.92 21.92
C THR A 57 -54.59 8.92 23.05
N GLN A 58 -54.35 9.72 24.08
CA GLN A 58 -55.38 10.18 25.02
C GLN A 58 -55.88 11.54 24.53
N ASN A 59 -57.16 11.56 24.14
CA ASN A 59 -57.90 12.75 23.77
C ASN A 59 -58.09 13.61 25.03
N GLN A 60 -57.19 14.55 25.25
CA GLN A 60 -57.40 15.67 26.14
C GLN A 60 -57.53 16.90 25.24
N ASN A 61 -58.63 17.61 25.40
CA ASN A 61 -58.93 18.87 24.75
C ASN A 61 -57.85 19.89 25.17
N MET A 62 -56.73 19.88 24.45
CA MET A 62 -55.56 20.73 24.71
C MET A 62 -55.87 22.11 24.14
N ASP A 63 -56.07 23.06 25.04
CA ASP A 63 -56.24 24.47 24.68
C ASP A 63 -54.96 24.97 23.98
N LEU A 64 -54.99 25.00 22.64
CA LEU A 64 -53.85 25.23 21.74
C LEU A 64 -53.12 26.56 22.01
N LYS A 65 -53.75 27.50 22.73
CA LYS A 65 -53.16 28.79 23.07
C LYS A 65 -52.16 28.72 24.22
N LYS A 66 -52.23 27.69 25.08
CA LYS A 66 -51.36 27.55 26.26
C LYS A 66 -50.02 26.86 25.96
N TYR A 67 -49.90 26.22 24.80
CA TYR A 67 -48.68 25.49 24.39
C TYR A 67 -47.90 26.20 23.27
N GLN A 68 -48.47 27.18 22.56
CA GLN A 68 -47.74 28.00 21.59
C GLN A 68 -46.55 28.75 22.21
N SER A 69 -46.73 29.28 23.43
CA SER A 69 -45.68 29.98 24.18
C SER A 69 -44.59 29.07 24.75
N LYS A 70 -44.73 27.74 24.64
CA LYS A 70 -43.69 26.76 25.01
C LYS A 70 -42.98 26.16 23.79
N LEU A 71 -43.52 26.34 22.58
CA LEU A 71 -42.89 25.95 21.32
C LEU A 71 -42.00 27.07 20.74
N ILE A 72 -42.24 28.30 21.18
CA ILE A 72 -41.39 29.46 20.95
C ILE A 72 -40.73 29.77 22.29
N GLY A 73 -39.51 29.29 22.50
CA GLY A 73 -38.72 29.60 23.70
C GLY A 73 -38.52 31.11 23.88
N SER A 74 -38.15 31.52 25.10
CA SER A 74 -37.73 32.87 25.46
C SER A 74 -36.83 33.48 24.40
N GLU A 75 -36.96 34.78 24.17
CA GLU A 75 -36.24 35.53 23.12
C GLU A 75 -34.71 35.34 23.21
N ASP A 76 -34.21 35.00 24.40
CA ASP A 76 -32.81 34.74 24.72
C ASP A 76 -32.30 33.34 24.32
N GLU A 77 -33.16 32.32 24.19
CA GLU A 77 -32.79 30.97 23.69
C GLU A 77 -32.81 30.88 22.15
N ARG A 78 -33.22 31.94 21.44
CA ARG A 78 -33.05 32.06 19.98
C ARG A 78 -31.61 32.45 19.63
N ALA A 79 -30.64 31.75 20.19
CA ALA A 79 -29.23 32.04 20.02
C ALA A 79 -28.75 31.93 18.55
N VAL A 80 -29.59 31.43 17.63
CA VAL A 80 -29.33 31.49 16.20
C VAL A 80 -30.64 31.63 15.43
N SER A 81 -30.75 32.61 14.53
CA SER A 81 -31.93 32.71 13.65
C SER A 81 -31.97 31.49 12.72
N PRO A 82 -33.15 30.99 12.29
CA PRO A 82 -33.26 29.79 11.45
C PRO A 82 -32.39 29.84 10.18
N VAL A 83 -32.23 31.03 9.61
CA VAL A 83 -31.40 31.27 8.43
C VAL A 83 -29.90 31.21 8.80
N ILE A 84 -29.51 31.80 9.93
CA ILE A 84 -28.11 31.77 10.38
C ILE A 84 -27.72 30.36 10.83
N GLY A 85 -28.66 29.58 11.40
CA GLY A 85 -28.41 28.19 11.82
C GLY A 85 -28.09 27.28 10.63
N VAL A 86 -28.81 27.43 9.52
CA VAL A 86 -28.54 26.66 8.29
C VAL A 86 -27.18 27.04 7.71
N ILE A 87 -26.86 28.34 7.65
CA ILE A 87 -25.56 28.79 7.12
C ILE A 87 -24.41 28.25 7.97
N LEU A 88 -24.51 28.31 9.29
CA LEU A 88 -23.46 27.81 10.20
C LEU A 88 -23.31 26.28 10.12
N MET A 89 -24.41 25.55 10.02
CA MET A 89 -24.39 24.09 9.90
C MET A 89 -23.75 23.63 8.58
N VAL A 90 -24.11 24.28 7.47
CA VAL A 90 -23.52 23.99 6.17
C VAL A 90 -22.05 24.40 6.14
N ALA A 91 -21.69 25.57 6.68
CA ALA A 91 -20.31 26.04 6.68
C ALA A 91 -19.35 25.05 7.35
N ILE A 92 -19.68 24.57 8.55
CA ILE A 92 -18.81 23.64 9.28
C ILE A 92 -18.69 22.30 8.57
N THR A 93 -19.81 21.75 8.07
CA THR A 93 -19.79 20.46 7.38
C THR A 93 -19.01 20.50 6.06
N VAL A 94 -19.09 21.60 5.31
CA VAL A 94 -18.30 21.80 4.09
C VAL A 94 -16.81 21.88 4.39
N ILE A 95 -16.41 22.59 5.45
CA ILE A 95 -15.00 22.66 5.86
C ILE A 95 -14.50 21.27 6.27
N LEU A 96 -15.23 20.56 7.13
CA LEU A 96 -14.81 19.23 7.58
C LEU A 96 -14.72 18.22 6.44
N ALA A 97 -15.67 18.24 5.51
CA ALA A 97 -15.64 17.37 4.34
C ALA A 97 -14.43 17.66 3.44
N ALA A 98 -14.14 18.95 3.18
CA ALA A 98 -12.99 19.35 2.36
C ALA A 98 -11.65 18.93 3.00
N VAL A 99 -11.53 19.11 4.31
CA VAL A 99 -10.29 18.76 5.05
C VAL A 99 -10.07 17.25 5.05
N ILE A 100 -11.11 16.45 5.28
CA ILE A 100 -10.98 14.98 5.24
C ILE A 100 -10.68 14.50 3.82
N ALA A 101 -11.29 15.10 2.79
CA ALA A 101 -10.98 14.77 1.40
C ALA A 101 -9.50 15.04 1.06
N ALA A 102 -8.93 16.14 1.54
CA ALA A 102 -7.50 16.42 1.38
C ALA A 102 -6.63 15.36 2.08
N PHE A 103 -6.96 14.98 3.32
CA PHE A 103 -6.24 13.91 4.03
C PHE A 103 -6.36 12.53 3.37
N VAL A 104 -7.51 12.21 2.78
CA VAL A 104 -7.72 10.93 2.08
C VAL A 104 -6.96 10.91 0.75
N LEU A 105 -6.90 12.03 0.03
CA LEU A 105 -6.10 12.14 -1.20
C LEU A 105 -4.58 12.07 -0.91
N ASP A 106 -4.13 12.74 0.15
CA ASP A 106 -2.72 12.72 0.58
C ASP A 106 -2.26 11.32 1.03
N LEU A 107 -3.16 10.55 1.67
CA LEU A 107 -2.92 9.13 1.98
C LEU A 107 -2.99 8.22 0.75
N GLY A 108 -3.79 8.59 -0.26
CA GLY A 108 -3.90 7.84 -1.51
C GLY A 108 -2.64 7.94 -2.37
N ASP A 109 -2.00 9.11 -2.40
CA ASP A 109 -0.75 9.35 -3.14
C ASP A 109 0.42 8.55 -2.53
N SER A 110 0.49 8.49 -1.19
CA SER A 110 1.50 7.70 -0.48
C SER A 110 1.24 6.18 -0.45
N MET A 111 0.05 5.74 -0.87
CA MET A 111 -0.28 4.31 -1.04
C MET A 111 -0.29 3.87 -2.51
N GLY A 112 0.01 4.79 -3.45
CA GLY A 112 -0.03 4.55 -4.89
C GLY A 112 1.19 3.84 -5.45
N ASP A 113 2.36 3.99 -4.81
CA ASP A 113 3.54 3.18 -5.13
C ASP A 113 3.45 1.84 -4.41
N GLY A 114 3.03 0.82 -5.16
CA GLY A 114 3.04 -0.55 -4.66
C GLY A 114 4.48 -0.96 -4.37
N ASN A 115 4.76 -1.39 -3.15
CA ASN A 115 6.11 -1.89 -2.82
C ASN A 115 6.42 -3.12 -3.69
N VAL A 116 7.48 -3.04 -4.49
CA VAL A 116 7.94 -4.13 -5.35
C VAL A 116 8.46 -5.25 -4.46
N ASN A 117 7.91 -6.46 -4.64
CA ASN A 117 8.34 -7.62 -3.89
C ASN A 117 9.33 -8.43 -4.73
N ALA A 118 10.62 -8.32 -4.42
CA ALA A 118 11.68 -9.12 -5.02
C ALA A 118 12.76 -9.45 -3.98
N GLY A 119 13.54 -10.49 -4.24
CA GLY A 119 14.61 -10.95 -3.35
C GLY A 119 15.89 -11.16 -4.13
N VAL A 120 16.94 -10.44 -3.73
CA VAL A 120 18.30 -10.56 -4.28
C VAL A 120 19.26 -10.74 -3.11
N SER A 121 20.18 -11.68 -3.24
CA SER A 121 21.29 -11.84 -2.33
C SER A 121 22.59 -11.33 -2.95
N SER A 122 23.47 -10.84 -2.08
CA SER A 122 24.79 -10.32 -2.44
C SER A 122 25.85 -11.12 -1.71
N ASP A 123 26.91 -11.49 -2.42
CA ASP A 123 28.08 -12.15 -1.87
C ASP A 123 29.31 -11.33 -2.26
N VAL A 124 30.05 -10.85 -1.26
CA VAL A 124 31.21 -9.96 -1.45
C VAL A 124 32.48 -10.79 -1.28
N SER A 125 33.28 -10.92 -2.34
CA SER A 125 34.58 -11.60 -2.31
C SER A 125 35.70 -10.56 -2.35
N ASN A 126 36.23 -10.21 -1.17
CA ASN A 126 37.34 -9.26 -1.10
C ASN A 126 38.61 -9.80 -1.79
N SER A 127 38.90 -11.09 -1.62
CA SER A 127 40.09 -11.73 -2.18
C SER A 127 40.16 -11.71 -3.70
N ASP A 128 39.00 -11.73 -4.36
CA ASP A 128 38.89 -11.67 -5.82
C ASP A 128 38.58 -10.26 -6.32
N GLY A 129 38.20 -9.33 -5.43
CA GLY A 129 37.80 -7.96 -5.78
C GLY A 129 36.46 -7.89 -6.51
N GLU A 130 35.54 -8.80 -6.20
CA GLU A 130 34.28 -8.96 -6.91
C GLU A 130 33.08 -9.07 -5.97
N VAL A 131 31.91 -8.58 -6.39
CA VAL A 131 30.63 -8.79 -5.70
C VAL A 131 29.69 -9.57 -6.59
N THR A 132 29.22 -10.74 -6.16
CA THR A 132 28.24 -11.51 -6.91
C THR A 132 26.83 -11.27 -6.39
N LEU A 133 25.95 -10.80 -7.27
CA LEU A 133 24.52 -10.67 -6.99
C LEU A 133 23.77 -11.87 -7.57
N SER A 134 22.82 -12.41 -6.82
CA SER A 134 22.00 -13.55 -7.20
C SER A 134 20.53 -13.26 -6.96
N VAL A 135 19.69 -13.44 -7.98
CA VAL A 135 18.25 -13.28 -7.82
C VAL A 135 17.68 -14.53 -7.16
N GLU A 136 17.13 -14.38 -5.96
CA GLU A 136 16.41 -15.44 -5.26
C GLU A 136 14.95 -15.54 -5.72
N THR A 137 14.32 -14.40 -5.99
CA THR A 137 12.96 -14.32 -6.54
C THR A 137 12.74 -12.99 -7.25
N MET A 138 12.20 -13.04 -8.47
CA MET A 138 11.76 -11.83 -9.18
C MET A 138 10.52 -11.21 -8.54
N GLY A 139 9.61 -12.05 -8.03
CA GLY A 139 8.29 -11.63 -7.58
C GLY A 139 7.58 -10.77 -8.63
N ASP A 140 7.43 -9.48 -8.34
CA ASP A 140 6.76 -8.50 -9.22
C ASP A 140 7.73 -7.51 -9.90
N ALA A 141 9.05 -7.64 -9.69
CA ALA A 141 10.03 -6.75 -10.31
C ALA A 141 10.23 -7.04 -11.81
N ASP A 142 10.38 -5.98 -12.60
CA ASP A 142 10.75 -6.06 -14.02
C ASP A 142 12.28 -6.17 -14.20
N TYR A 143 13.04 -5.36 -13.46
CA TYR A 143 14.51 -5.36 -13.49
C TYR A 143 15.10 -4.85 -12.16
N PHE A 144 16.42 -4.99 -12.03
CA PHE A 144 17.18 -4.45 -10.89
C PHE A 144 18.10 -3.35 -11.34
N ARG A 145 18.30 -2.40 -10.43
CA ARG A 145 19.33 -1.39 -10.53
C ARG A 145 20.08 -1.30 -9.22
N LEU A 146 21.30 -0.80 -9.29
CA LEU A 146 22.09 -0.43 -8.13
C LEU A 146 22.01 1.07 -7.95
N GLY A 147 21.96 1.52 -6.71
CA GLY A 147 22.14 2.92 -6.33
C GLY A 147 23.23 3.05 -5.27
N GLY A 148 23.95 4.17 -5.22
CA GLY A 148 25.04 4.41 -4.26
C GLY A 148 26.38 4.63 -4.95
N ASP A 149 27.46 4.06 -4.40
CA ASP A 149 28.81 4.21 -4.99
C ASP A 149 29.01 3.31 -6.22
N VAL A 150 28.36 3.70 -7.32
CA VAL A 150 28.46 3.01 -8.61
C VAL A 150 28.96 3.95 -9.70
N VAL A 151 29.61 3.38 -10.71
CA VAL A 151 30.38 4.07 -11.76
C VAL A 151 29.58 5.15 -12.51
N SER A 152 28.26 5.04 -12.54
CA SER A 152 27.36 5.97 -13.22
C SER A 152 26.88 7.14 -12.35
N GLY A 153 27.70 7.54 -11.38
CA GLY A 153 27.55 8.76 -10.59
C GLY A 153 26.61 8.60 -9.40
N ASP A 154 25.54 7.82 -9.53
CA ASP A 154 24.64 7.44 -8.43
C ASP A 154 23.85 6.14 -8.71
N GLU A 155 23.72 5.69 -9.97
CA GLU A 155 22.85 4.55 -10.33
C GLU A 155 23.40 3.69 -11.49
N ALA A 156 23.34 2.35 -11.37
CA ALA A 156 23.75 1.40 -12.42
C ALA A 156 22.61 0.42 -12.75
N ASN A 157 22.15 0.42 -14.00
CA ASN A 157 21.07 -0.49 -14.43
C ASN A 157 21.62 -1.90 -14.74
N LEU A 158 20.98 -2.94 -14.21
CA LEU A 158 21.31 -4.36 -14.42
C LEU A 158 20.29 -5.09 -15.33
N GLU A 159 19.42 -4.34 -16.00
CA GLU A 159 18.49 -4.86 -17.03
C GLU A 159 19.26 -5.68 -18.08
N GLY A 160 18.78 -6.89 -18.36
CA GLY A 160 19.44 -7.85 -19.25
C GLY A 160 20.41 -8.80 -18.53
N ASN A 161 20.91 -8.43 -17.34
CA ASN A 161 21.82 -9.25 -16.55
C ASN A 161 21.09 -10.05 -15.46
N LEU A 162 20.03 -9.48 -14.88
CA LEU A 162 19.21 -10.08 -13.83
C LEU A 162 17.72 -10.00 -14.23
N ASP A 163 17.30 -10.86 -15.17
CA ASP A 163 15.94 -10.85 -15.73
C ASP A 163 15.09 -12.04 -15.24
N ALA A 164 15.72 -13.05 -14.64
CA ALA A 164 15.07 -14.26 -14.18
C ALA A 164 15.55 -14.70 -12.79
N THR A 165 14.69 -15.44 -12.09
CA THR A 165 15.05 -16.06 -10.82
C THR A 165 16.16 -17.10 -11.02
N GLY A 166 17.22 -16.99 -10.23
CA GLY A 166 18.43 -17.79 -10.36
C GLY A 166 19.51 -17.18 -11.25
N ASP A 167 19.24 -16.03 -11.87
CA ASP A 167 20.28 -15.28 -12.59
C ASP A 167 21.30 -14.72 -11.58
N THR A 168 22.55 -14.69 -12.03
CA THR A 168 23.67 -14.19 -11.25
C THR A 168 24.48 -13.22 -12.08
N VAL A 169 24.89 -12.12 -11.47
CA VAL A 169 25.81 -11.17 -12.08
C VAL A 169 26.95 -10.89 -11.13
N THR A 170 28.17 -10.92 -11.64
CA THR A 170 29.36 -10.51 -10.91
C THR A 170 29.62 -9.06 -11.19
N LEU A 171 29.77 -8.24 -10.16
CA LEU A 171 30.14 -6.85 -10.22
C LEU A 171 31.63 -6.73 -9.93
N THR A 172 32.32 -5.92 -10.70
CA THR A 172 33.74 -5.62 -10.49
C THR A 172 33.96 -4.11 -10.48
N LEU A 173 35.12 -3.71 -9.97
CA LEU A 173 35.66 -2.37 -10.16
C LEU A 173 35.66 -2.01 -11.65
N ALA A 174 35.25 -0.79 -11.99
CA ALA A 174 35.39 -0.31 -13.34
C ALA A 174 36.84 -0.01 -13.69
N ASP A 175 37.19 -0.33 -14.93
CA ASP A 175 38.38 0.21 -15.55
C ASP A 175 38.23 1.74 -15.68
N ASN A 176 39.35 2.47 -15.73
CA ASN A 176 39.45 3.94 -15.84
C ASN A 176 38.64 4.61 -16.99
N THR A 177 37.85 3.87 -17.74
CA THR A 177 36.97 4.30 -18.82
C THR A 177 35.57 4.69 -18.35
N GLY A 178 35.18 4.42 -17.09
CA GLY A 178 33.91 4.87 -16.50
C GLY A 178 32.67 4.41 -17.25
N SER A 179 32.76 3.26 -17.95
CA SER A 179 31.69 2.73 -18.78
C SER A 179 31.20 1.42 -18.20
N ILE A 180 29.89 1.34 -17.91
CA ILE A 180 29.27 0.07 -17.48
C ILE A 180 29.24 -0.90 -18.66
N ASN A 181 29.82 -2.08 -18.48
CA ASN A 181 29.70 -3.19 -19.42
C ASN A 181 28.57 -4.14 -18.98
N ASN A 182 27.34 -3.89 -19.44
CA ASN A 182 26.18 -4.77 -19.20
C ASN A 182 26.13 -5.94 -20.21
N ASN A 183 27.22 -6.69 -20.33
CA ASN A 183 27.20 -7.87 -21.18
C ASN A 183 26.67 -9.05 -20.37
N PRO A 184 25.49 -9.62 -20.68
CA PRO A 184 24.92 -10.73 -19.93
C PRO A 184 25.88 -11.92 -19.91
N GLY A 185 26.15 -12.45 -18.72
CA GLY A 185 27.08 -13.58 -18.49
C GLY A 185 28.58 -13.20 -18.47
N SER A 186 28.91 -11.91 -18.52
CA SER A 186 30.25 -11.38 -18.24
C SER A 186 30.13 -10.40 -17.08
N GLY A 187 31.15 -10.34 -16.21
CA GLY A 187 31.13 -9.42 -15.07
C GLY A 187 30.79 -7.98 -15.48
N VAL A 188 29.89 -7.36 -14.73
CA VAL A 188 29.44 -5.97 -14.92
C VAL A 188 30.37 -5.06 -14.13
N GLN A 189 31.04 -4.16 -14.83
CA GLN A 189 31.87 -3.12 -14.22
C GLN A 189 30.98 -2.00 -13.67
N ALA A 190 30.55 -2.13 -12.41
CA ALA A 190 29.62 -1.20 -11.79
C ALA A 190 30.17 -0.51 -10.54
N LEU A 191 31.25 -1.01 -9.94
CA LEU A 191 31.82 -0.45 -8.70
C LEU A 191 32.84 0.63 -9.02
N ASN A 192 32.75 1.77 -8.33
CA ASN A 192 33.54 2.96 -8.64
C ASN A 192 34.85 3.03 -7.83
N GLU A 193 34.77 2.77 -6.53
CA GLU A 193 35.92 2.83 -5.62
C GLU A 193 36.22 1.45 -4.99
N GLN A 194 37.42 1.33 -4.40
CA GLN A 194 37.87 0.09 -3.73
C GLN A 194 37.12 -0.18 -2.42
N GLU A 195 36.49 0.83 -1.83
CA GLU A 195 35.53 0.69 -0.74
C GLU A 195 34.23 1.41 -1.12
N GLY A 196 33.08 0.92 -0.64
CA GLY A 196 31.81 1.58 -0.90
C GLY A 196 30.59 0.79 -0.43
N GLU A 197 29.42 1.42 -0.52
CA GLU A 197 28.13 0.79 -0.25
C GLU A 197 27.20 1.04 -1.45
N ALA A 198 26.46 -0.01 -1.83
CA ALA A 198 25.43 0.07 -2.85
C ALA A 198 24.15 -0.63 -2.39
N ASN A 199 23.04 -0.03 -2.80
CA ASN A 199 21.69 -0.53 -2.59
C ASN A 199 21.22 -1.24 -3.86
N ILE A 200 20.54 -2.35 -3.68
CA ILE A 200 19.86 -3.07 -4.75
C ILE A 200 18.41 -2.62 -4.73
N VAL A 201 17.98 -2.03 -5.84
CA VAL A 201 16.64 -1.50 -6.03
C VAL A 201 15.93 -2.36 -7.06
N ALA A 202 14.80 -2.92 -6.68
CA ALA A 202 13.86 -3.59 -7.57
C ALA A 202 12.88 -2.56 -8.14
N VAL A 203 12.62 -2.62 -9.44
CA VAL A 203 11.75 -1.68 -10.15
C VAL A 203 10.63 -2.43 -10.86
N ASP A 204 9.40 -1.93 -10.76
CA ASP A 204 8.21 -2.36 -11.51
C ASP A 204 7.47 -1.10 -11.99
N GLY A 205 7.61 -0.77 -13.28
CA GLY A 205 7.05 0.46 -13.84
C GLY A 205 7.50 1.74 -13.12
N ASP A 206 6.58 2.40 -12.42
CA ASP A 206 6.83 3.63 -11.66
C ASP A 206 7.19 3.36 -10.18
N SER A 207 7.04 2.13 -9.71
CA SER A 207 7.28 1.75 -8.32
C SER A 207 8.67 1.15 -8.11
N GLU A 208 9.32 1.55 -7.03
CA GLU A 208 10.67 1.09 -6.69
C GLU A 208 10.76 0.64 -5.24
N THR A 209 11.61 -0.34 -4.94
CA THR A 209 11.85 -0.82 -3.58
C THR A 209 13.29 -1.26 -3.40
N VAL A 210 13.92 -0.79 -2.33
CA VAL A 210 15.25 -1.28 -1.92
C VAL A 210 15.08 -2.67 -1.32
N VAL A 211 15.60 -3.69 -2.01
CA VAL A 211 15.48 -5.10 -1.61
C VAL A 211 16.69 -5.62 -0.83
N GLY A 212 17.80 -4.90 -0.90
CA GLY A 212 19.01 -5.21 -0.14
C GLY A 212 20.06 -4.14 -0.30
N SER A 213 21.14 -4.27 0.46
CA SER A 213 22.36 -3.48 0.30
C SER A 213 23.57 -4.36 0.54
N PHE A 214 24.71 -3.94 0.00
CA PHE A 214 25.99 -4.57 0.24
C PHE A 214 27.08 -3.50 0.34
N GLU A 215 28.10 -3.80 1.13
CA GLU A 215 29.27 -2.97 1.37
C GLU A 215 30.50 -3.77 0.95
N TRP A 216 31.47 -3.12 0.30
CA TRP A 216 32.73 -3.74 -0.10
C TRP A 216 33.91 -2.92 0.39
N ASP A 217 35.02 -3.61 0.64
CA ASP A 217 36.33 -3.04 0.95
C ASP A 217 37.39 -4.00 0.41
N PHE A 218 37.95 -3.63 -0.74
CA PHE A 218 38.97 -4.37 -1.47
C PHE A 218 40.39 -3.88 -1.17
N GLU A 219 40.55 -2.91 -0.25
CA GLU A 219 41.81 -2.16 -0.11
C GLU A 219 42.90 -2.96 0.64
N ASP A 220 42.57 -4.11 1.27
CA ASP A 220 43.47 -4.77 2.23
C ASP A 220 43.84 -6.25 1.97
N ASP A 221 43.86 -6.70 0.71
CA ASP A 221 44.43 -8.02 0.36
C ASP A 221 45.91 -7.96 -0.06
N VAL A 222 46.68 -7.02 0.51
CA VAL A 222 48.16 -7.10 0.49
C VAL A 222 48.60 -8.20 1.45
N TYR A 223 48.64 -9.41 0.93
CA TYR A 223 49.32 -10.56 1.51
C TYR A 223 50.78 -10.19 1.86
N ASP A 224 51.08 -10.05 3.15
CA ASP A 224 52.46 -10.04 3.67
C ASP A 224 53.03 -11.48 3.50
N PRO A 225 54.11 -11.67 2.71
CA PRO A 225 54.56 -12.98 2.24
C PRO A 225 55.06 -13.97 3.31
#